data_AF-A0A2P9EDP7-F1
#
_entry.id   AF-A0A2P9EDP7-F1
#
_cell.length_a   1.000
_cell.length_b   1.000
_cell.length_c   1.000
_cell.angle_alpha   90.00
_cell.angle_beta   90.00
_cell.angle_gamma   90.00
#
_symmetry.space_group_name_H-M   'P 1'
#
loop_
_entity.id
_entity.type
_entity.pdbx_description
1 polymer ?
#
loop_
_entity_poly.entity_id
_entity_poly.type
_entity_poly.pdbx_seq_one_letter_code
_entity_poly.pdbx_strand_id
1 'polypeptide(L)'
;MTGKNRVVLPVFLALGLISTNANASDPCASVLCLYGKAVGQGGGSECRSAEKDFFNILKKKKGSIRWSKTFDARKAFLNQCSTADPAAISKIMSKFGRVRG
;
A
#
# COMPACT_ATOMS: atom_id res chain seq x y z
N MET A 1 22.09 16.24 -48.63
CA MET A 1 22.34 16.81 -47.27
C MET A 1 21.07 17.54 -46.86
N THR A 2 20.29 17.23 -45.82
CA THR A 2 20.29 16.22 -44.77
C THR A 2 18.87 16.27 -44.20
N GLY A 3 18.18 15.12 -44.12
CA GLY A 3 16.85 15.03 -43.53
C GLY A 3 16.89 15.29 -42.03
N LYS A 4 15.97 16.12 -41.53
CA LYS A 4 15.79 16.37 -40.08
C LYS A 4 14.56 15.61 -39.61
N ASN A 5 14.82 14.36 -39.25
CA ASN A 5 13.87 13.43 -38.67
C ASN A 5 13.32 14.00 -37.34
N ARG A 6 12.02 14.30 -37.27
CA ARG A 6 11.33 14.66 -36.03
C ARG A 6 11.11 13.39 -35.20
N VAL A 7 12.12 13.01 -34.42
CA VAL A 7 11.95 11.99 -33.39
C VAL A 7 11.32 12.67 -32.19
N VAL A 8 9.99 12.59 -32.09
CA VAL A 8 9.26 12.84 -30.84
C VAL A 8 9.65 11.69 -29.92
N LEU A 9 10.61 11.92 -29.03
CA LEU A 9 11.02 10.96 -28.02
C LEU A 9 9.89 10.91 -26.97
N PRO A 10 9.17 9.79 -26.81
CA PRO A 10 8.30 9.65 -25.66
C PRO A 10 9.23 9.49 -24.46
N VAL A 11 9.34 10.55 -23.63
CA VAL A 11 9.88 10.41 -22.28
C VAL A 11 8.85 9.59 -21.52
N PHE A 12 8.93 8.27 -21.65
CA PHE A 12 8.28 7.35 -20.73
C PHE A 12 8.86 7.63 -19.36
N LEU A 13 8.03 8.24 -18.51
CA LEU A 13 8.30 8.56 -17.13
C LEU A 13 8.49 7.25 -16.36
N ALA A 14 9.69 6.67 -16.42
CA ALA A 14 10.07 5.52 -15.63
C ALA A 14 10.32 5.99 -14.18
N LEU A 15 9.23 6.20 -13.43
CA LEU A 15 9.29 6.13 -11.96
C LEU A 15 9.38 4.65 -11.54
N GLY A 16 10.54 4.07 -11.79
CA GLY A 16 11.01 2.87 -11.11
C GLY A 16 12.50 3.15 -10.95
N LEU A 17 13.06 3.29 -9.76
CA LEU A 17 13.14 2.24 -8.76
C LEU A 17 13.17 2.90 -7.37
N ILE A 18 12.19 2.60 -6.52
CA ILE A 18 12.41 2.69 -5.07
C ILE A 18 12.41 1.26 -4.57
N SER A 19 13.54 0.57 -4.78
CA SER A 19 13.80 -0.70 -4.12
C SER A 19 14.27 -0.39 -2.70
N THR A 20 13.34 -0.09 -1.79
CA THR A 20 13.61 -0.18 -0.35
C THR A 20 13.20 -1.57 0.12
N ASN A 21 14.07 -2.56 -0.15
CA ASN A 21 14.10 -3.78 0.66
C ASN A 21 14.67 -3.40 2.03
N ALA A 22 13.81 -2.95 2.94
CA ALA A 22 14.08 -2.98 4.36
C ALA A 22 13.17 -4.04 4.96
N ASN A 23 13.73 -5.01 5.67
CA ASN A 23 13.00 -6.04 6.39
C ASN A 23 12.30 -5.46 7.65
N ALA A 24 11.52 -4.41 7.46
CA ALA A 24 10.59 -3.84 8.41
C ALA A 24 9.26 -3.67 7.67
N SER A 25 8.12 -3.88 8.34
CA SER A 25 6.82 -3.75 7.70
C SER A 25 6.73 -2.41 6.97
N ASP A 26 6.64 -2.45 5.64
CA ASP A 26 6.71 -1.25 4.81
C ASP A 26 5.29 -0.65 4.65
N PRO A 27 5.02 0.50 5.30
CA PRO A 27 3.68 1.09 5.29
C PRO A 27 3.29 1.58 3.89
N CYS A 28 4.25 2.02 3.07
CA CYS A 28 3.98 2.53 1.72
C CYS A 28 3.62 1.42 0.73
N ALA A 29 4.36 0.31 0.75
CA ALA A 29 4.04 -0.90 0.02
C ALA A 29 2.68 -1.46 0.46
N SER A 30 2.39 -1.42 1.77
CA SER A 30 1.09 -1.82 2.30
C SER A 30 -0.03 -0.95 1.75
N VAL A 31 0.14 0.38 1.71
CA VAL A 31 -0.83 1.30 1.08
C VAL A 31 -1.02 0.94 -0.39
N LEU A 32 0.05 0.80 -1.16
CA LEU A 32 0.00 0.51 -2.59
C LEU A 32 -0.75 -0.81 -2.87
N CYS A 33 -0.36 -1.87 -2.20
CA CYS A 33 -0.93 -3.21 -2.36
C CYS A 33 -2.39 -3.28 -1.93
N LEU A 34 -2.72 -2.75 -0.75
CA LEU A 34 -4.08 -2.76 -0.25
C LEU A 34 -4.99 -1.84 -1.06
N TYR A 35 -4.47 -0.73 -1.60
CA TYR A 35 -5.24 0.12 -2.49
C TYR A 35 -5.57 -0.60 -3.80
N GLY A 36 -4.56 -1.22 -4.44
CA GLY A 36 -4.79 -2.06 -5.62
C GLY A 36 -5.87 -3.11 -5.35
N LYS A 37 -5.73 -3.86 -4.26
CA LYS A 37 -6.72 -4.85 -3.83
C LYS A 37 -8.10 -4.24 -3.54
N ALA A 38 -8.15 -3.03 -2.98
CA ALA A 38 -9.40 -2.32 -2.70
C ALA A 38 -10.17 -1.92 -3.98
N VAL A 39 -9.46 -1.66 -5.08
CA VAL A 39 -10.05 -1.28 -6.38
C VAL A 39 -10.17 -2.45 -7.37
N GLY A 40 -9.79 -3.67 -6.96
CA GLY A 40 -9.89 -4.88 -7.78
C GLY A 40 -8.66 -5.17 -8.66
N GLN A 41 -7.59 -4.38 -8.52
CA GLN A 41 -6.28 -4.63 -9.14
C GLN A 41 -5.38 -5.36 -8.14
N GLY A 42 -5.43 -6.69 -8.12
CA GLY A 42 -4.61 -7.48 -7.20
C GLY A 42 -3.11 -7.34 -7.49
N GLY A 43 -2.29 -7.11 -6.46
CA GLY A 43 -0.82 -7.00 -6.61
C GLY A 43 -0.07 -8.34 -6.61
N GLY A 44 -0.77 -9.46 -6.80
CA GLY A 44 -0.16 -10.79 -6.90
C GLY A 44 0.60 -11.25 -5.65
N SER A 45 1.58 -12.15 -5.84
CA SER A 45 2.45 -12.68 -4.79
C SER A 45 3.29 -11.61 -4.10
N GLU A 46 3.69 -10.58 -4.85
CA GLU A 46 4.58 -9.52 -4.38
C GLU A 46 3.95 -8.71 -3.25
N CYS A 47 2.63 -8.52 -3.31
CA CYS A 47 1.89 -7.81 -2.27
C CYS A 47 1.57 -8.64 -1.03
N ARG A 48 1.81 -9.96 -1.06
CA ARG A 48 1.40 -10.85 0.04
C ARG A 48 2.08 -10.52 1.36
N SER A 49 3.35 -10.09 1.32
CA SER A 49 4.07 -9.69 2.53
C SER A 49 3.50 -8.39 3.12
N ALA A 50 3.31 -7.36 2.28
CA ALA A 50 2.80 -6.07 2.70
C ALA A 50 1.33 -6.14 3.20
N GLU A 51 0.49 -6.95 2.54
CA GLU A 51 -0.86 -7.22 3.03
C GLU A 51 -0.81 -7.91 4.41
N LYS A 52 0.07 -8.90 4.56
CA LYS A 52 0.24 -9.63 5.82
C LYS A 52 0.69 -8.71 6.94
N ASP A 53 1.59 -7.77 6.67
CA ASP A 53 2.02 -6.76 7.65
C ASP A 53 0.84 -5.96 8.19
N PHE A 54 -0.02 -5.44 7.31
CA PHE A 54 -1.23 -4.73 7.70
C PHE A 54 -2.21 -5.61 8.48
N PHE A 55 -2.45 -6.85 8.03
CA PHE A 55 -3.44 -7.72 8.66
C PHE A 55 -2.97 -8.28 10.00
N ASN A 56 -1.66 -8.45 10.20
CA ASN A 56 -1.05 -8.86 11.47
C ASN A 56 -1.18 -7.82 12.57
N ILE A 57 -1.43 -6.55 12.23
CA ILE A 57 -1.73 -5.51 13.22
C ILE A 57 -3.10 -5.83 13.82
N LEU A 58 -3.08 -6.52 14.97
CA LEU A 58 -4.26 -6.87 15.74
C LEU A 58 -4.04 -6.49 17.20
N LYS A 59 -4.92 -5.64 17.73
CA LYS A 59 -4.93 -5.31 19.16
C LYS A 59 -5.90 -6.26 19.87
N LYS A 60 -5.36 -7.14 20.71
CA LYS A 60 -6.14 -8.12 21.49
C LYS A 60 -6.17 -7.75 22.96
N LYS A 61 -7.26 -8.09 23.66
CA LYS A 61 -7.38 -8.02 25.13
C LYS A 61 -8.22 -9.20 25.59
N LYS A 62 -7.72 -9.97 26.56
CA LYS A 62 -8.38 -11.20 27.07
C LYS A 62 -8.81 -12.15 25.94
N GLY A 63 -7.91 -12.44 24.99
CA GLY A 63 -8.18 -13.31 23.84
C GLY A 63 -9.05 -12.71 22.72
N SER A 64 -9.83 -11.67 22.99
CA SER A 64 -10.71 -11.04 22.01
C SER A 64 -10.02 -9.91 21.24
N ILE A 65 -10.30 -9.81 19.93
CA ILE A 65 -9.81 -8.71 19.09
C ILE A 65 -10.60 -7.44 19.38
N ARG A 66 -9.90 -6.36 19.71
CA ARG A 66 -10.47 -5.03 19.84
C ARG A 66 -10.47 -4.37 18.47
N TRP A 67 -11.52 -4.58 17.68
CA TRP A 67 -11.60 -4.07 16.30
C TRP A 67 -11.43 -2.56 16.20
N SER A 68 -11.98 -1.78 17.14
CA SER A 68 -11.78 -0.33 17.13
C SER A 68 -10.31 0.06 17.31
N LYS A 69 -9.60 -0.58 18.25
CA LYS A 69 -8.17 -0.31 18.49
C LYS A 69 -7.28 -0.88 17.39
N THR A 70 -7.70 -1.97 16.77
CA THR A 70 -7.06 -2.55 15.59
C THR A 70 -7.18 -1.61 14.40
N PHE A 71 -8.36 -1.05 14.18
CA PHE A 71 -8.60 -0.05 13.14
C PHE A 71 -7.70 1.18 13.33
N ASP A 72 -7.64 1.73 14.54
CA ASP A 72 -6.78 2.87 14.85
C ASP A 72 -5.30 2.55 14.60
N ALA A 73 -4.83 1.38 15.03
CA ALA A 73 -3.46 0.94 14.83
C ALA A 73 -3.12 0.71 13.35
N ARG A 74 -4.03 0.11 12.59
CA ARG A 74 -3.89 -0.08 11.14
C ARG A 74 -3.84 1.26 10.40
N LYS A 75 -4.70 2.22 10.76
CA LYS A 75 -4.65 3.57 10.21
C LYS A 75 -3.32 4.26 10.54
N ALA A 76 -2.87 4.17 11.79
CA ALA A 76 -1.61 4.76 12.22
C ALA A 76 -0.42 4.18 11.45
N PHE A 77 -0.41 2.87 11.20
CA PHE A 77 0.59 2.22 10.35
C PHE A 77 0.59 2.77 8.92
N LEU A 78 -0.57 2.83 8.24
CA LEU A 78 -0.64 3.38 6.88
C LEU A 78 -0.24 4.86 6.82
N ASN A 79 -0.55 5.63 7.86
CA ASN A 79 -0.14 7.04 7.99
C ASN A 79 1.38 7.23 8.18
N GLN A 80 2.16 6.18 8.43
CA GLN A 80 3.62 6.26 8.42
C GLN A 80 4.15 6.47 6.99
N CYS A 81 3.36 6.15 5.97
CA CYS A 81 3.68 6.49 4.61
C CYS A 81 3.31 7.96 4.31
N SER A 82 4.30 8.85 4.34
CA SER A 82 4.09 10.29 4.11
C SER A 82 3.63 10.63 2.69
N THR A 83 3.92 9.77 1.71
CA THR A 83 3.53 9.94 0.30
C THR A 83 2.14 9.36 -0.01
N ALA A 84 1.51 8.67 0.95
CA ALA A 84 0.22 8.05 0.72
C ALA A 84 -0.91 9.07 0.62
N ASP A 85 -1.73 8.94 -0.42
CA ASP A 85 -2.92 9.76 -0.57
C ASP A 85 -3.95 9.44 0.56
N PRO A 86 -4.45 10.45 1.30
CA PRO A 86 -5.40 10.23 2.38
C PRO A 86 -6.71 9.56 1.94
N ALA A 87 -7.15 9.75 0.70
CA ALA A 87 -8.32 9.08 0.18
C ALA A 87 -8.04 7.59 -0.12
N ALA A 88 -6.83 7.25 -0.58
CA ALA A 88 -6.37 5.86 -0.68
C ALA A 88 -6.37 5.17 0.70
N ILE A 89 -5.80 5.80 1.72
CA ILE A 89 -5.84 5.29 3.11
C ILE A 89 -7.29 5.11 3.57
N SER A 90 -8.14 6.09 3.33
CA SER A 90 -9.56 6.03 3.72
C SER A 90 -10.30 4.89 3.03
N LYS A 91 -10.03 4.64 1.75
CA LYS A 91 -10.60 3.52 0.98
C LYS A 91 -10.14 2.17 1.53
N ILE A 92 -8.85 2.04 1.82
CA ILE A 92 -8.28 0.83 2.44
C ILE A 92 -8.93 0.59 3.80
N MET A 93 -8.98 1.60 4.66
CA MET A 93 -9.55 1.47 6.00
C MET A 93 -11.05 1.15 5.97
N SER A 94 -11.79 1.71 5.02
CA SER A 94 -13.22 1.39 4.81
C SER A 94 -13.44 -0.09 4.48
N LYS A 95 -12.58 -0.70 3.65
CA LYS A 95 -12.72 -2.10 3.24
C LYS A 95 -12.06 -3.10 4.18
N PHE A 96 -10.86 -2.78 4.67
CA PHE A 96 -9.97 -3.72 5.34
C PHE A 96 -9.65 -3.35 6.79
N GLY A 97 -10.05 -2.17 7.26
CA GLY A 97 -9.68 -1.68 8.58
C GLY A 97 -10.22 -2.51 9.74
N ARG A 98 -11.35 -3.20 9.56
CA ARG A 98 -12.00 -4.04 10.60
C ARG A 98 -12.20 -5.50 10.18
N VAL A 99 -11.59 -5.92 9.08
CA VAL A 99 -11.73 -7.30 8.61
C VAL A 99 -10.56 -8.14 9.11
N ARG A 100 -10.83 -9.43 9.26
CA ARG A 100 -9.77 -10.43 9.36
C ARG A 100 -9.28 -10.68 7.94
N GLY A 101 -8.01 -10.38 7.68
CA GLY A 101 -7.36 -10.74 6.42
C GLY A 101 -6.63 -12.06 6.52
#